data_AF-C7BLH4-F1
#
_entry.id   AF-C7BLH4-F1
#
_cell.length_a   1.000
_cell.length_b   1.000
_cell.length_c   1.000
_cell.angle_alpha   90.00
_cell.angle_beta   90.00
_cell.angle_gamma   90.00
#
_symmetry.space_group_name_H-M   'P 1'
#
loop_
_entity.id
_entity.type
_entity.pdbx_description
1 polymer ?
#
loop_
_entity_poly.entity_id
_entity_poly.type
_entity_poly.pdbx_seq_one_letter_code
_entity_poly.pdbx_strand_id
1 'polypeptide(L)'
;MAKELFTAKVKSVAGLKVECTSRDFSFYLDEPRNLGGTDHGMNPVEALLCSLGACKCIVAKAFAKLHKINLIDIHVDLEGELDTDGFTGRNKQAKLGFSKIVTKFYIKADNSEEEIHAFVDFINKTCPVHDTIENAPSFATEIYCE
;
A
#
# COMPACT_ATOMS: atom_id res chain seq x y z
N MET A 1 14.80 16.38 -15.03
CA MET A 1 14.31 15.14 -15.67
C MET A 1 13.12 14.69 -14.85
N ALA A 2 11.91 14.53 -15.41
CA ALA A 2 10.70 14.53 -14.57
C ALA A 2 9.84 13.26 -14.64
N LYS A 3 10.20 12.27 -15.45
CA LYS A 3 9.45 11.00 -15.53
C LYS A 3 10.41 9.83 -15.41
N GLU A 4 10.13 8.98 -14.44
CA GLU A 4 10.81 7.70 -14.23
C GLU A 4 9.79 6.57 -14.40
N LEU A 5 10.24 5.44 -14.95
CA LEU A 5 9.41 4.26 -15.14
C LEU A 5 9.74 3.21 -14.07
N PHE A 6 8.73 2.82 -13.30
CA PHE A 6 8.81 1.73 -12.33
C PHE A 6 8.16 0.48 -12.91
N THR A 7 8.85 -0.67 -12.84
CA THR A 7 8.35 -1.94 -13.40
C THR A 7 8.35 -3.05 -12.35
N ALA A 8 7.39 -3.96 -12.48
CA ALA A 8 7.29 -5.19 -11.71
C ALA A 8 6.86 -6.33 -12.63
N LYS A 9 7.28 -7.57 -12.32
CA LYS A 9 6.84 -8.79 -12.99
C LYS A 9 6.28 -9.74 -11.95
N VAL A 10 5.14 -10.37 -12.27
CA VAL A 10 4.49 -11.35 -11.40
C VAL A 10 4.30 -12.64 -12.18
N LYS A 11 4.67 -13.77 -11.58
CA LYS A 11 4.50 -15.10 -12.17
C LYS A 11 3.75 -16.03 -11.23
N SER A 12 2.82 -16.81 -11.76
CA SER A 12 2.22 -17.92 -11.01
C SER A 12 3.28 -18.97 -10.68
N VAL A 13 3.24 -19.49 -9.45
CA VAL A 13 4.13 -20.56 -9.00
C VAL A 13 3.35 -21.86 -8.84
N ALA A 14 2.41 -21.89 -7.89
CA ALA A 14 1.54 -23.03 -7.64
C ALA A 14 0.29 -22.60 -6.86
N GLY A 15 -0.88 -23.12 -7.24
CA GLY A 15 -2.15 -22.69 -6.63
C GLY A 15 -2.35 -21.17 -6.79
N LEU A 16 -2.62 -20.48 -5.67
CA LEU A 16 -2.77 -19.02 -5.64
C LEU A 16 -1.48 -18.28 -5.27
N LYS A 17 -0.38 -19.01 -5.02
CA LYS A 17 0.93 -18.41 -4.73
C LYS A 17 1.58 -17.86 -5.99
N VAL A 18 2.06 -16.62 -5.90
CA VAL A 18 2.75 -15.91 -6.99
C VAL A 18 4.09 -15.36 -6.52
N GLU A 19 5.05 -15.27 -7.44
CA GLU A 19 6.34 -14.61 -7.24
C GLU A 19 6.29 -13.20 -7.84
N CYS A 20 6.55 -12.19 -7.02
CA CYS A 20 6.63 -10.79 -7.42
C CYS A 20 8.10 -10.36 -7.48
N THR A 21 8.52 -9.76 -8.59
CA THR A 21 9.91 -9.30 -8.80
C THR A 21 9.95 -7.85 -9.28
N SER A 22 10.91 -7.07 -8.78
CA SER A 22 11.23 -5.73 -9.27
C SER A 22 12.70 -5.43 -9.04
N ARG A 23 13.43 -5.07 -10.11
CA ARG A 23 14.91 -5.03 -10.11
C ARG A 23 15.47 -6.38 -9.60
N ASP A 24 16.37 -6.35 -8.61
CA ASP A 24 16.98 -7.54 -8.01
C ASP A 24 16.25 -8.03 -6.74
N PHE A 25 15.03 -7.53 -6.49
CA PHE A 25 14.24 -7.90 -5.32
C PHE A 25 13.08 -8.83 -5.71
N SER A 26 12.80 -9.78 -4.83
CA SER A 26 11.68 -10.72 -4.96
C SER A 26 10.98 -10.96 -3.64
N PHE A 27 9.68 -11.18 -3.70
CA PHE A 27 8.88 -11.68 -2.57
C PHE A 27 7.70 -12.51 -3.10
N TYR A 28 7.10 -13.31 -2.22
CA TYR A 28 5.89 -14.07 -2.53
C TYR A 28 4.65 -13.37 -2.01
N LEU A 29 3.59 -13.41 -2.82
CA LEU A 29 2.22 -13.17 -2.37
C LEU A 29 1.43 -14.47 -2.52
N ASP A 30 0.43 -14.66 -1.67
CA ASP A 30 -0.42 -15.84 -1.64
C ASP A 30 -1.82 -15.44 -1.13
N GLU A 31 -2.71 -16.40 -0.92
CA GLU A 31 -3.97 -16.17 -0.21
C GLU A 31 -4.00 -16.95 1.12
N PRO A 32 -4.73 -16.46 2.13
CA PRO A 32 -5.05 -17.23 3.33
C PRO A 32 -5.74 -18.55 2.99
N ARG A 33 -5.59 -19.55 3.85
CA ARG A 33 -6.19 -20.89 3.64
C ARG A 33 -7.72 -20.86 3.50
N ASN A 34 -8.40 -19.99 4.25
CA ASN A 34 -9.85 -19.81 4.17
C ASN A 34 -10.30 -19.15 2.84
N LEU A 35 -9.39 -18.54 2.09
CA LEU A 35 -9.60 -17.99 0.75
C LEU A 35 -9.00 -18.89 -0.35
N GLY A 36 -8.53 -20.09 0.00
CA GLY A 36 -8.07 -21.10 -0.95
C GLY A 36 -6.58 -21.07 -1.29
N GLY A 37 -5.79 -20.22 -0.64
CA GLY A 37 -4.33 -20.19 -0.80
C GLY A 37 -3.60 -21.08 0.21
N THR A 38 -2.29 -20.91 0.29
CA THR A 38 -1.42 -21.73 1.13
C THR A 38 -0.80 -20.99 2.33
N ASP A 39 -1.13 -19.70 2.49
CA ASP A 39 -0.65 -18.85 3.59
C ASP A 39 0.90 -18.78 3.66
N HIS A 40 1.57 -18.79 2.49
CA HIS A 40 3.03 -18.69 2.38
C HIS A 40 3.55 -17.27 2.14
N GLY A 41 2.65 -16.29 2.13
CA GLY A 41 2.93 -14.88 1.93
C GLY A 41 1.69 -14.06 2.26
N MET A 42 1.87 -12.76 2.46
CA MET A 42 0.75 -11.83 2.60
C MET A 42 -0.13 -11.89 1.33
N ASN A 43 -1.41 -11.58 1.47
CA ASN A 43 -2.26 -11.42 0.31
C ASN A 43 -2.04 -10.08 -0.41
N PRO A 44 -2.52 -9.93 -1.65
CA PRO A 44 -2.28 -8.71 -2.42
C PRO A 44 -2.82 -7.43 -1.76
N VAL A 45 -3.94 -7.52 -1.04
CA VAL A 45 -4.53 -6.34 -0.40
C VAL A 45 -3.82 -5.97 0.91
N GLU A 46 -3.28 -6.94 1.64
CA GLU A 46 -2.34 -6.72 2.76
C GLU A 46 -1.03 -6.10 2.27
N ALA A 47 -0.48 -6.60 1.16
CA ALA A 47 0.71 -6.02 0.53
C ALA A 47 0.49 -4.56 0.12
N LEU A 48 -0.71 -4.23 -0.37
CA LEU A 48 -1.09 -2.86 -0.68
C LEU A 48 -1.11 -1.96 0.57
N LEU A 49 -1.64 -2.44 1.70
CA LEU A 49 -1.60 -1.71 2.97
C LEU A 49 -0.15 -1.54 3.46
N CYS A 50 0.68 -2.59 3.40
CA CYS A 50 2.10 -2.49 3.72
C CYS A 50 2.81 -1.44 2.83
N SER A 51 2.52 -1.41 1.54
CA SER A 51 3.07 -0.43 0.59
C SER A 51 2.66 1.00 0.95
N LEU A 52 1.38 1.22 1.27
CA LEU A 52 0.87 2.53 1.70
C LEU A 52 1.53 3.00 3.01
N GLY A 53 1.63 2.12 4.01
CA GLY A 53 2.27 2.43 5.28
C GLY A 53 3.77 2.73 5.12
N ALA A 54 4.48 1.88 4.37
CA ALA A 54 5.89 2.07 4.06
C ALA A 54 6.13 3.41 3.35
N CYS A 55 5.29 3.75 2.36
CA CYS A 55 5.39 5.01 1.64
C CYS A 55 5.21 6.22 2.57
N LYS A 56 4.21 6.20 3.45
CA LYS A 56 3.99 7.27 4.45
C LYS A 56 5.19 7.43 5.40
N CYS A 57 5.75 6.33 5.91
CA CYS A 57 6.95 6.36 6.75
C CYS A 57 8.17 6.89 6.01
N ILE A 58 8.37 6.52 4.73
CA ILE A 58 9.47 7.02 3.90
C ILE A 58 9.32 8.53 3.69
N VAL A 59 8.12 9.02 3.33
CA VAL A 59 7.85 10.45 3.18
C VAL A 59 8.13 11.19 4.49
N ALA A 60 7.64 10.69 5.62
CA ALA A 60 7.91 11.29 6.92
C ALA A 60 9.43 11.43 7.18
N LYS A 61 10.20 10.35 6.99
CA LYS A 61 11.65 10.36 7.21
C LYS A 61 12.39 11.26 6.23
N ALA A 62 11.98 11.29 4.96
CA ALA A 62 12.62 12.10 3.93
C ALA A 62 12.40 13.61 4.15
N PHE A 63 11.24 14.01 4.67
CA PHE A 63 10.83 15.41 4.75
C PHE A 63 10.85 16.00 6.18
N ALA A 64 11.05 15.19 7.23
CA ALA A 64 11.06 15.66 8.62
C ALA A 64 11.98 16.87 8.83
N LYS A 65 13.23 16.80 8.36
CA LYS A 65 14.20 17.90 8.51
C LYS A 65 13.76 19.18 7.78
N LEU A 66 13.17 19.05 6.59
CA LEU A 66 12.69 20.21 5.82
C LEU A 66 11.54 20.93 6.54
N HIS A 67 10.68 20.15 7.20
CA HIS A 67 9.55 20.66 7.99
C HIS A 67 9.92 20.97 9.44
N LYS A 68 11.20 20.93 9.81
CA LYS A 68 11.70 21.17 11.18
C LYS A 68 11.09 20.24 12.24
N ILE A 69 10.74 19.03 11.84
CA ILE A 69 10.29 17.98 12.76
C ILE A 69 11.51 17.25 13.30
N ASN A 70 11.72 17.32 14.62
CA ASN A 70 12.72 16.55 15.35
C ASN A 70 12.20 15.11 15.58
N LEU A 71 12.08 14.38 14.48
CA LEU A 71 11.52 13.03 14.46
C LEU A 71 12.48 12.02 15.10
N ILE A 72 12.05 11.37 16.18
CA ILE A 72 12.79 10.32 16.89
C ILE A 72 12.39 8.94 16.35
N ASP A 73 11.08 8.68 16.24
CA ASP A 73 10.55 7.43 15.73
C ASP A 73 9.19 7.62 15.05
N ILE A 74 8.87 6.73 14.11
CA ILE A 74 7.57 6.66 13.45
C ILE A 74 7.24 5.23 13.04
N HIS A 75 6.02 4.81 13.36
CA HIS A 75 5.37 3.67 12.70
C HIS A 75 3.91 4.00 12.39
N VAL A 76 3.31 3.19 11.53
CA VAL A 76 1.91 3.31 11.14
C VAL A 76 1.24 1.95 11.14
N ASP A 77 0.02 1.90 11.69
CA ASP A 77 -0.86 0.74 11.55
C ASP A 77 -1.96 1.08 10.54
N LEU A 78 -2.22 0.15 9.61
CA LEU A 78 -3.28 0.29 8.62
C LEU A 78 -4.35 -0.76 8.80
N GLU A 79 -5.60 -0.33 8.70
CA GLU A 79 -6.78 -1.19 8.67
C GLU A 79 -7.54 -0.94 7.37
N GLY A 80 -7.87 -1.99 6.62
CA GLY A 80 -8.65 -1.92 5.40
C GLY A 80 -9.95 -2.71 5.54
N GLU A 81 -11.09 -2.05 5.33
CA GLU A 81 -12.40 -2.70 5.29
C GLU A 81 -12.69 -3.15 3.85
N LEU A 82 -12.84 -4.45 3.61
CA LEU A 82 -13.17 -5.04 2.31
C LEU A 82 -14.29 -6.07 2.47
N ASP A 83 -15.31 -5.99 1.63
CA ASP A 83 -16.37 -7.00 1.58
C ASP A 83 -15.98 -8.12 0.61
N THR A 84 -15.56 -9.26 1.17
CA THR A 84 -15.11 -10.42 0.39
C THR A 84 -16.23 -11.07 -0.41
N ASP A 85 -17.50 -10.82 -0.06
CA ASP A 85 -18.64 -11.31 -0.83
C ASP A 85 -18.79 -10.58 -2.18
N GLY A 86 -18.19 -9.39 -2.32
CA GLY A 86 -18.06 -8.71 -3.61
C GLY A 86 -17.23 -9.52 -4.60
N PHE A 87 -16.03 -9.93 -4.18
CA PHE A 87 -15.14 -10.75 -4.99
C PHE A 87 -15.73 -12.13 -5.32
N THR A 88 -16.40 -12.77 -4.37
CA THR A 88 -17.04 -14.08 -4.61
C THR A 88 -18.37 -13.99 -5.37
N GLY A 89 -18.84 -12.77 -5.69
CA GLY A 89 -20.07 -12.51 -6.44
C GLY A 89 -21.36 -12.71 -5.64
N ARG A 90 -21.26 -12.96 -4.33
CA ARG A 90 -22.40 -13.12 -3.41
C ARG A 90 -23.06 -11.79 -3.10
N ASN A 91 -22.28 -10.70 -3.04
CA ASN A 91 -22.78 -9.34 -2.89
C ASN A 91 -22.42 -8.49 -4.11
N LYS A 92 -23.34 -8.37 -5.08
CA LYS A 92 -23.11 -7.58 -6.31
C LYS A 92 -23.04 -6.07 -6.09
N GLN A 93 -23.41 -5.59 -4.91
CA GLN A 93 -23.38 -4.16 -4.56
C GLN A 93 -22.11 -3.78 -3.78
N ALA A 94 -21.32 -4.77 -3.36
CA ALA A 94 -20.08 -4.53 -2.64
C ALA A 94 -19.05 -3.80 -3.52
N LYS A 95 -18.31 -2.87 -2.92
CA LYS A 95 -17.07 -2.38 -3.50
C LYS A 95 -16.06 -3.53 -3.50
N LEU A 96 -15.46 -3.82 -4.66
CA LEU A 96 -14.51 -4.94 -4.79
C LEU A 96 -13.18 -4.70 -4.05
N GLY A 97 -12.69 -3.46 -4.04
CA GLY A 97 -11.53 -3.06 -3.24
C GLY A 97 -11.93 -2.51 -1.87
N PHE A 98 -10.96 -2.04 -1.09
CA PHE A 98 -11.22 -1.45 0.23
C PHE A 98 -12.27 -0.34 0.17
N SER A 99 -13.37 -0.47 0.94
CA SER A 99 -14.38 0.58 1.13
C SER A 99 -13.84 1.71 2.00
N LYS A 100 -12.94 1.38 2.92
CA LYS A 100 -12.32 2.32 3.85
C LYS A 100 -10.93 1.83 4.24
N ILE A 101 -10.00 2.78 4.35
CA ILE A 101 -8.67 2.54 4.92
C ILE A 101 -8.48 3.52 6.07
N VAL A 102 -8.08 3.03 7.24
CA VAL A 102 -7.72 3.83 8.40
C VAL A 102 -6.21 3.77 8.58
N THR A 103 -5.56 4.93 8.64
CA THR A 103 -4.14 5.04 9.00
C THR A 103 -4.01 5.56 10.42
N LYS A 104 -3.34 4.80 11.29
CA LYS A 104 -3.00 5.21 12.65
C LYS A 104 -1.52 5.55 12.71
N PHE A 105 -1.20 6.82 12.92
CA PHE A 105 0.18 7.28 13.06
C PHE A 105 0.63 7.21 14.51
N TYR A 106 1.82 6.67 14.72
CA TYR A 106 2.49 6.67 16.02
C TYR A 106 3.82 7.39 15.83
N ILE A 107 3.88 8.64 16.27
CA ILE A 107 5.00 9.54 16.04
C ILE A 107 5.61 9.94 17.38
N LYS A 108 6.92 9.73 17.53
CA LYS A 108 7.70 10.25 18.63
C LYS A 108 8.61 11.35 18.10
N ALA A 109 8.38 12.58 18.55
CA ALA A 109 9.13 13.76 18.14
C ALA A 109 9.14 14.81 19.26
N ASP A 110 10.13 15.70 19.23
CA ASP A 110 10.22 16.87 20.13
C ASP A 110 9.66 18.10 19.41
N ASN A 111 8.34 18.09 19.22
CA ASN A 111 7.55 19.08 18.48
C ASN A 111 6.17 19.23 19.12
N SER A 112 5.47 20.32 18.81
CA SER A 112 4.09 20.49 19.28
C SER A 112 3.11 19.57 18.53
N GLU A 113 1.95 19.28 19.13
CA GLU A 113 0.92 18.47 18.49
C GLU A 113 0.46 19.09 17.17
N GLU A 114 0.35 20.43 17.12
CA GLU A 114 -0.04 21.17 15.91
C GLU A 114 0.99 21.02 14.79
N GLU A 115 2.29 21.05 15.12
CA GLU A 115 3.37 20.82 14.14
C GLU A 115 3.29 19.39 13.59
N ILE A 116 3.04 18.40 14.45
CA ILE A 116 2.89 17.00 14.04
C ILE A 116 1.65 16.80 13.17
N HIS A 117 0.52 17.41 13.51
CA HIS A 117 -0.70 17.33 12.70
C HIS A 117 -0.49 17.95 11.32
N ALA A 118 0.10 19.15 11.25
CA ALA A 118 0.42 19.80 9.99
C ALA A 118 1.40 18.95 9.15
N PHE A 119 2.33 18.26 9.79
CA PHE A 119 3.26 17.35 9.12
C PHE A 119 2.58 16.08 8.60
N VAL A 120 1.65 15.49 9.35
CA VAL A 120 0.85 14.35 8.90
C VAL A 120 -0.02 14.73 7.69
N ASP A 121 -0.62 15.92 7.70
CA ASP A 121 -1.37 16.43 6.54
C ASP A 121 -0.47 16.55 5.30
N PHE A 122 0.75 17.05 5.48
CA PHE A 122 1.74 17.09 4.42
C PHE A 122 2.11 15.68 3.92
N ILE A 123 2.34 14.71 4.82
CA ILE A 123 2.64 13.31 4.47
C ILE A 123 1.51 12.71 3.63
N ASN A 124 0.26 12.92 4.02
CA ASN A 124 -0.89 12.39 3.30
C ASN A 124 -1.00 12.97 1.88
N LYS A 125 -0.78 14.28 1.73
CA LYS A 125 -0.79 14.96 0.42
C LYS A 125 0.40 14.61 -0.48
N THR A 126 1.53 14.20 0.10
CA THR A 126 2.78 13.98 -0.65
C THR A 126 3.01 12.51 -0.99
N CYS A 127 2.37 11.58 -0.28
CA CYS A 127 2.55 10.14 -0.44
C CYS A 127 2.06 9.64 -1.81
N PRO A 128 2.95 9.19 -2.72
CA PRO A 128 2.54 8.75 -4.07
C PRO A 128 1.60 7.54 -4.05
N VAL A 129 1.75 6.63 -3.07
CA VAL A 129 0.85 5.47 -2.94
C VAL A 129 -0.53 5.91 -2.46
N HIS A 130 -0.62 6.90 -1.56
CA HIS A 130 -1.90 7.46 -1.13
C HIS A 130 -2.62 8.15 -2.30
N ASP A 131 -1.90 8.99 -3.03
CA ASP A 131 -2.41 9.66 -4.22
C ASP A 131 -2.89 8.66 -5.28
N THR A 132 -2.16 7.58 -5.55
CA THR A 132 -2.58 6.53 -6.51
C THR A 132 -3.91 5.85 -6.12
N ILE A 133 -4.19 5.74 -4.81
CA ILE A 133 -5.42 5.11 -4.29
C ILE A 133 -6.59 6.11 -4.31
N GLU A 134 -6.34 7.36 -3.94
CA GLU A 134 -7.35 8.43 -3.90
C GLU A 134 -7.71 8.92 -5.31
N ASN A 135 -6.69 9.07 -6.16
CA ASN A 135 -6.74 9.56 -7.53
C ASN A 135 -6.26 8.46 -8.48
N ALA A 136 -7.18 7.58 -8.87
CA ALA A 136 -6.85 6.41 -9.69
C ALA A 136 -6.22 6.82 -11.05
N PRO A 137 -5.12 6.17 -11.47
CA PRO A 137 -4.53 6.39 -12.78
C PRO A 137 -5.44 5.84 -13.90
N SER A 138 -5.18 6.22 -15.15
CA SER A 138 -5.77 5.53 -16.28
C SER A 138 -5.15 4.14 -16.44
N PHE A 139 -5.97 3.18 -16.87
CA PHE A 139 -5.54 1.80 -17.10
C PHE A 139 -5.52 1.49 -18.59
N ALA A 140 -4.52 0.72 -19.01
CA ALA A 140 -4.42 0.12 -20.35
C ALA A 140 -4.07 -1.36 -20.20
N THR A 141 -4.66 -2.20 -21.06
CA THR A 141 -4.46 -3.65 -21.03
C THR A 141 -3.98 -4.13 -22.40
N GLU A 142 -2.88 -4.86 -22.41
CA GLU A 142 -2.33 -5.53 -23.59
C GLU A 142 -2.26 -7.03 -23.32
N ILE A 143 -2.61 -7.84 -24.33
CA ILE A 143 -2.68 -9.30 -24.21
C ILE A 143 -1.79 -9.92 -25.27
N TYR A 144 -0.93 -10.85 -24.84
CA TYR A 144 -0.01 -11.59 -25.69
C TYR A 144 -0.36 -13.08 -25.55
N CYS A 145 -0.82 -13.70 -26.63
CA CYS A 145 -1.11 -15.14 -26.69
C CYS A 145 0.00 -15.83 -27.48
N GLU A 146 0.57 -16.89 -26.90
CA GLU A 146 1.50 -17.81 -27.57
C GLU A 146 0.76 -19.02 -28.12
#